data_AF-A0A2V9TAU7-F1
#
_entry.id   AF-A0A2V9TAU7-F1
#
_cell.length_a   1.000
_cell.length_b   1.000
_cell.length_c   1.000
_cell.angle_alpha   90.00
_cell.angle_beta   90.00
_cell.angle_gamma   90.00
#
_symmetry.space_group_name_H-M   'P 1'
#
loop_
_entity.id
_entity.type
_entity.pdbx_description
1 polymer ?
#
loop_
_entity_poly.entity_id
_entity_poly.type
_entity_poly.pdbx_seq_one_letter_code
_entity_poly.pdbx_strand_id
1 'polypeptide(L)' 'ALGECLTIEKRYNEAEPLLLESYESLKSSQGANNPRTQLALQRLITLYENWGKLDRARAYRENLSKR' A
#
# COMPACT_ATOMS: atom_id res chain seq x y z
N ALA A 1 -14.56 -2.79 -5.49
CA ALA A 1 -13.12 -2.81 -5.16
C ALA A 1 -12.39 -1.89 -6.14
N LEU A 2 -12.19 -0.61 -5.77
CA LEU A 2 -11.60 0.41 -6.66
C LEU A 2 -10.06 0.42 -6.64
N GLY A 3 -9.44 -0.20 -5.63
CA GLY A 3 -7.99 -0.22 -5.48
C GLY A 3 -7.23 -1.22 -6.37
N GLU A 4 -7.91 -2.04 -7.17
CA GLU A 4 -7.28 -3.00 -8.10
C GLU A 4 -7.23 -2.50 -9.55
N CYS A 5 -7.96 -1.43 -9.90
CA CYS A 5 -8.04 -0.96 -11.29
C CYS A 5 -6.93 0.06 -11.67
N LEU A 6 -6.14 0.54 -10.70
CA LEU A 6 -5.10 1.56 -10.93
C LEU A 6 -3.75 1.01 -11.42
N THR A 7 -3.56 -0.30 -11.47
CA THR A 7 -2.31 -0.91 -11.98
C THR A 7 -2.23 -0.96 -13.50
N ILE A 8 -3.33 -0.75 -14.23
CA ILE A 8 -3.37 -0.85 -15.70
C ILE A 8 -3.00 0.48 -16.39
N GLU A 9 -3.17 1.64 -15.74
CA GLU A 9 -2.93 2.95 -16.36
C GLU A 9 -1.52 3.54 -16.14
N LYS A 10 -0.59 2.86 -15.45
CA LYS A 10 0.72 3.43 -15.04
C LYS A 10 0.63 4.75 -14.26
N ARG A 11 -0.55 5.11 -13.74
CA ARG A 11 -0.79 6.30 -12.90
C ARG A 11 -0.39 6.06 -11.45
N TYR A 12 0.80 5.49 -11.26
CA TYR A 12 1.30 5.14 -9.94
C TYR A 12 1.44 6.37 -9.04
N ASN A 13 1.76 7.51 -9.64
CA ASN A 13 1.80 8.85 -9.06
C ASN A 13 0.46 9.34 -8.51
N GLU A 14 -0.67 8.87 -9.04
CA GLU A 14 -2.00 9.23 -8.53
C GLU A 14 -2.54 8.17 -7.57
N ALA A 15 -2.15 6.90 -7.77
CA ALA A 15 -2.50 5.81 -6.88
C ALA A 15 -1.75 5.85 -5.54
N GLU A 16 -0.49 6.30 -5.53
CA GLU A 16 0.36 6.39 -4.33
C GLU A 16 -0.27 7.22 -3.21
N PRO A 17 -0.68 8.49 -3.42
CA PRO A 17 -1.30 9.29 -2.36
C PRO A 17 -2.60 8.68 -1.86
N LEU A 18 -3.43 8.11 -2.74
CA LEU A 18 -4.71 7.48 -2.37
C LEU A 18 -4.50 6.24 -1.49
N LEU A 19 -3.52 5.40 -1.83
CA LEU A 19 -3.20 4.20 -1.05
C LEU A 19 -2.51 4.55 0.27
N LEU A 20 -1.66 5.59 0.30
CA LEU A 20 -1.03 6.08 1.52
C LEU A 20 -2.06 6.67 2.49
N GLU A 21 -2.97 7.52 2.02
CA GLU A 21 -4.03 8.10 2.84
C GLU A 21 -4.94 7.00 3.43
N SER A 22 -5.30 6.01 2.61
CA SER A 22 -6.09 4.87 3.07
C SER A 22 -5.35 4.06 4.13
N TYR A 23 -4.06 3.78 3.92
CA TYR A 23 -3.24 3.05 4.89
C TYR A 23 -3.12 3.80 6.22
N GLU A 24 -2.78 5.10 6.20
CA GLU A 24 -2.64 5.89 7.43
C GLU A 24 -3.98 6.05 8.16
N SER A 25 -5.08 6.27 7.43
CA SER A 25 -6.42 6.33 8.03
C SER A 25 -6.81 5.00 8.69
N LEU A 26 -6.57 3.87 8.03
CA LEU A 26 -6.83 2.54 8.58
C LEU A 26 -5.94 2.23 9.78
N LYS A 27 -4.65 2.58 9.70
CA LYS A 27 -3.69 2.40 10.80
C LYS A 27 -4.06 3.24 12.02
N SER A 28 -4.47 4.50 11.83
CA SER A 28 -4.89 5.39 12.92
C SER A 28 -6.22 4.94 13.54
N SER A 29 -7.19 4.53 12.72
CA SER A 29 -8.53 4.16 13.19
C SER A 29 -8.61 2.74 13.77
N GLN A 30 -7.93 1.78 13.15
CA GLN A 30 -8.10 0.34 13.42
C GLN A 30 -6.81 -0.37 13.86
N GLY A 31 -5.67 0.34 13.86
CA GLY A 31 -4.37 -0.21 14.22
C GLY A 31 -3.67 -0.92 13.06
N ALA A 32 -2.35 -1.11 13.21
CA ALA A 32 -1.50 -1.76 12.21
C ALA A 32 -1.83 -3.25 11.99
N ASN A 33 -2.37 -3.91 13.00
CA ASN A 33 -2.68 -5.34 12.98
C ASN A 33 -4.04 -5.68 12.35
N ASN A 34 -4.84 -4.66 12.00
CA ASN A 34 -6.12 -4.92 11.37
C ASN A 34 -5.93 -5.51 9.95
N PRO A 35 -6.67 -6.55 9.57
CA PRO A 35 -6.60 -7.14 8.22
C PRO A 35 -6.77 -6.10 7.09
N ARG A 36 -7.59 -5.07 7.30
CA ARG A 36 -7.79 -3.97 6.33
C ARG A 36 -6.54 -3.12 6.18
N THR A 37 -5.87 -2.80 7.30
CA THR A 37 -4.61 -2.06 7.30
C THR A 37 -3.51 -2.84 6.59
N GLN A 38 -3.41 -4.16 6.86
CA GLN A 38 -2.45 -5.03 6.17
C GLN A 38 -2.73 -5.15 4.68
N LEU A 39 -4.01 -5.22 4.28
CA LEU A 39 -4.38 -5.24 2.86
C LEU A 39 -4.02 -3.94 2.14
N ALA A 40 -4.21 -2.77 2.77
CA ALA A 40 -3.80 -1.49 2.23
C ALA A 40 -2.26 -1.41 2.08
N LEU A 41 -1.52 -1.91 3.07
CA LEU A 41 -0.07 -2.01 3.02
C LEU A 41 0.41 -2.94 1.89
N GLN A 42 -0.26 -4.08 1.69
CA GLN A 42 0.04 -5.01 0.60
C GLN A 42 -0.18 -4.37 -0.78
N ARG A 43 -1.26 -3.59 -0.93
CA ARG A 43 -1.54 -2.82 -2.14
C ARG A 43 -0.44 -1.79 -2.44
N LEU A 44 0.10 -1.12 -1.41
CA LEU A 44 1.25 -0.21 -1.56
C LEU A 44 2.52 -0.96 -2.02
N ILE A 45 2.80 -2.12 -1.43
CA ILE A 45 3.96 -2.95 -1.82
C ILE A 45 3.86 -3.33 -3.31
N THR A 46 2.72 -3.86 -3.73
CA THR A 46 2.48 -4.23 -5.13
C THR A 46 2.53 -3.02 -6.07
N LEU A 47 2.03 -1.86 -5.65
CA LEU A 47 2.16 -0.62 -6.42
C LEU A 47 3.63 -0.28 -6.68
N TYR A 48 4.46 -0.29 -5.63
CA TYR A 48 5.87 0.06 -5.74
C TYR A 48 6.69 -0.99 -6.51
N GLU A 49 6.34 -2.28 -6.40
CA GLU A 49 6.92 -3.33 -7.25
C GLU A 49 6.62 -3.08 -8.73
N ASN A 50 5.36 -2.79 -9.07
CA ASN A 50 4.94 -2.50 -10.45
C ASN A 50 5.49 -1.17 -10.99
N TRP A 51 5.79 -0.22 -10.10
CA TRP A 51 6.45 1.04 -10.44
C TRP A 51 7.99 0.89 -10.56
N GLY A 52 8.57 -0.23 -10.14
CA GLY A 52 10.02 -0.45 -10.10
C GLY A 52 10.73 0.23 -8.92
N LYS A 53 9.99 0.79 -7.95
CA LYS A 53 10.52 1.37 -6.71
C LYS A 53 10.71 0.27 -5.64
N LEU A 54 11.58 -0.70 -5.94
CA LEU A 54 11.78 -1.88 -5.08
C LEU A 54 12.25 -1.55 -3.66
N ASP A 55 13.01 -0.46 -3.47
CA ASP A 55 13.46 -0.01 -2.15
C ASP A 55 12.28 0.39 -1.26
N ARG A 56 11.30 1.10 -1.84
CA ARG A 56 10.05 1.48 -1.14
C ARG A 56 9.24 0.22 -0.82
N ALA A 57 9.06 -0.66 -1.79
CA ALA A 57 8.34 -1.92 -1.57
C ALA A 57 8.96 -2.75 -0.44
N ARG A 58 10.29 -2.85 -0.39
CA ARG A 58 11.02 -3.57 0.67
C ARG A 58 10.81 -2.94 2.04
N ALA A 59 10.90 -1.61 2.16
CA ALA A 59 10.66 -0.91 3.41
C ALA A 59 9.23 -1.17 3.95
N TYR A 60 8.21 -1.19 3.08
CA TYR A 60 6.85 -1.52 3.48
C TYR A 60 6.68 -3.02 3.81
N ARG A 61 7.39 -3.92 3.11
CA ARG A 61 7.40 -5.36 3.42
C ARG A 61 7.95 -5.65 4.82
N GLU A 62 9.02 -4.95 5.21
CA GLU A 62 9.59 -5.08 6.55
C GLU A 62 8.64 -4.60 7.65
N ASN A 63 7.84 -3.57 7.37
CA ASN A 63 6.77 -3.13 8.27
C ASN A 63 5.64 -4.16 8.40
N LEU A 64 5.33 -4.90 7.33
CA LEU A 64 4.34 -5.98 7.35
C LEU A 64 4.86 -7.23 8.10
N SER A 65 6.16 -7.53 8.00
CA SER A 65 6.76 -8.72 8.62
C SER A 65 7.09 -8.56 10.09
N LYS A 66 7.20 -7.31 10.59
CA LYS A 66 7.30 -7.02 12.03
C LYS A 66 5.93 -7.25 12.67
N ARG A 67 5.64 -8.52 12.95
CA ARG A 67 4.55 -8.98 13.82
C ARG A 67 4.93 -8.84 15.28
#